data_AF-A0A2T2YF95-F1
#
_entry.id   AF-A0A2T2YF95-F1
#
_cell.length_a   1.000
_cell.length_b   1.000
_cell.length_c   1.000
_cell.angle_alpha   90.00
_cell.angle_beta   90.00
_cell.angle_gamma   90.00
#
_symmetry.space_group_name_H-M   'P 1'
#
loop_
_entity.id
_entity.type
_entity.pdbx_description
1 polymer ?
#
loop_
_entity_poly.entity_id
_entity_poly.type
_entity_poly.pdbx_seq_one_letter_code
_entity_poly.pdbx_strand_id
1 'polypeptide(L)' 'MINKILEIAFSGFFPFLGMTILLNGFAYFAVNGILRIVHEIFRFWLRFMRMLMVRKHGWPPPHLDADGDWKPNS' A
#
# COMPACT_ATOMS: atom_id res chain seq x y z
N MET A 1 43.56 15.20 -22.44
CA MET A 1 43.73 14.69 -21.06
C MET A 1 42.50 14.99 -20.20
N ILE A 2 42.04 16.25 -20.19
CA ILE A 2 40.80 16.69 -19.49
C ILE A 2 39.56 15.86 -19.84
N ASN A 3 39.30 15.58 -21.12
CA ASN A 3 38.12 14.78 -21.53
C ASN A 3 38.13 13.35 -20.98
N LYS A 4 39.30 12.70 -20.88
CA LYS A 4 39.42 11.34 -20.30
C LYS A 4 39.17 11.35 -18.78
N ILE A 5 39.60 12.41 -18.10
CA ILE A 5 39.37 12.58 -16.66
C ILE A 5 37.87 12.78 -16.39
N LEU A 6 37.19 13.57 -17.23
CA LEU A 6 35.74 13.75 -17.15
C LEU A 6 34.99 12.44 -17.45
N GLU A 7 35.39 11.69 -18.46
CA GLU A 7 34.79 10.37 -18.76
C GLU A 7 34.91 9.42 -17.58
N ILE A 8 36.11 9.31 -16.98
CA ILE A 8 36.32 8.44 -15.81
C ILE A 8 35.49 8.92 -14.62
N ALA A 9 35.48 10.22 -14.34
CA ALA A 9 34.73 10.80 -13.23
C ALA A 9 33.21 10.63 -13.36
N PHE A 10 32.66 10.74 -14.57
CA PHE A 10 31.21 10.62 -14.81
C PHE A 10 30.76 9.22 -15.25
N SER A 11 31.68 8.30 -15.56
CA SER A 11 31.36 6.91 -15.93
C SER A 11 30.55 6.16 -14.86
N GLY A 12 30.80 6.45 -13.58
CA GLY A 12 30.08 5.85 -12.45
C GLY A 12 28.78 6.56 -12.09
N PHE A 13 28.59 7.80 -12.55
CA PHE A 13 27.45 8.63 -12.16
C PHE A 13 26.12 8.09 -12.71
N PHE A 14 26.06 7.77 -14.00
CA PHE A 14 24.82 7.27 -14.61
C PHE A 14 24.41 5.89 -14.12
N PRO A 15 25.31 4.90 -13.98
CA PRO A 15 24.99 3.62 -13.34
C PRO A 15 24.49 3.77 -11.90
N PHE A 16 25.12 4.67 -11.11
CA PHE A 16 24.68 4.97 -9.75
C PHE A 16 23.28 5.57 -9.72
N LEU A 17 23.03 6.58 -10.56
CA LEU A 17 21.72 7.23 -10.66
C LEU A 17 20.64 6.23 -11.11
N GLY A 18 20.94 5.43 -12.13
CA GLY A 18 20.06 4.39 -12.65
C GLY A 18 19.69 3.36 -11.57
N MET A 19 20.67 2.86 -10.82
CA MET A 19 20.40 1.91 -9.75
C MET A 19 19.61 2.54 -8.60
N THR A 20 19.89 3.79 -8.26
CA THR A 20 19.15 4.53 -7.22
C THR A 20 17.68 4.68 -7.59
N ILE A 21 17.37 5.02 -8.85
CA ILE A 21 16.00 5.13 -9.34
C ILE A 21 15.29 3.77 -9.31
N LEU A 22 15.96 2.70 -9.78
CA LEU A 22 15.40 1.35 -9.77
C LEU A 22 15.09 0.86 -8.35
N LEU A 23 16.02 1.05 -7.40
CA LEU A 23 15.81 0.66 -6.01
C LEU A 23 14.67 1.44 -5.36
N ASN A 24 14.59 2.74 -5.58
CA ASN A 24 13.50 3.55 -5.02
C ASN A 24 12.16 3.21 -5.65
N GLY A 25 12.10 2.99 -6.97
CA GLY A 25 10.89 2.55 -7.66
C GLY A 25 10.41 1.18 -7.16
N PHE A 26 11.34 0.24 -7.00
CA PHE A 26 11.03 -1.08 -6.44
C PHE A 26 10.56 -0.98 -4.98
N ALA A 27 11.25 -0.21 -4.13
CA ALA A 27 10.86 0.00 -2.75
C ALA A 27 9.45 0.62 -2.64
N TYR A 28 9.15 1.63 -3.47
CA TYR A 28 7.82 2.23 -3.54
C TYR A 28 6.76 1.20 -3.92
N PHE A 29 7.01 0.39 -4.96
CA PHE A 29 6.07 -0.65 -5.37
C PHE A 29 5.87 -1.71 -4.27
N ALA A 30 6.95 -2.17 -3.64
CA ALA A 30 6.90 -3.15 -2.57
C ALA A 30 6.10 -2.64 -1.36
N VAL A 31 6.38 -1.42 -0.90
CA VAL A 31 5.67 -0.80 0.24
C VAL A 31 4.19 -0.63 -0.08
N ASN A 32 3.84 -0.08 -1.25
CA ASN A 32 2.43 0.10 -1.62
C ASN A 32 1.70 -1.23 -1.83
N GLY A 33 2.39 -2.25 -2.36
CA GLY A 33 1.86 -3.60 -2.48
C GLY A 33 1.51 -4.18 -1.12
N ILE A 34 2.43 -4.09 -0.16
CA ILE A 34 2.21 -4.54 1.23
C ILE A 34 1.06 -3.78 1.87
N LEU A 35 1.03 -2.45 1.76
CA LEU A 35 -0.06 -1.64 2.33
C LEU A 35 -1.43 -2.04 1.77
N ARG A 36 -1.53 -2.30 0.46
CA ARG A 36 -2.77 -2.78 -0.16
C ARG A 36 -3.19 -4.15 0.37
N ILE A 37 -2.25 -5.09 0.49
CA ILE A 37 -2.53 -6.43 1.02
C ILE A 37 -3.02 -6.34 2.47
N VAL A 38 -2.32 -5.56 3.31
CA VAL A 38 -2.70 -5.34 4.71
C VAL A 38 -4.09 -4.72 4.81
N HIS A 39 -4.39 -3.73 3.96
CA HIS A 39 -5.71 -3.10 3.92
C HIS A 39 -6.82 -4.09 3.56
N GLU A 40 -6.62 -4.96 2.57
CA GLU A 40 -7.61 -5.97 2.20
C GLU A 40 -7.79 -7.04 3.30
N ILE A 41 -6.70 -7.47 3.95
CA ILE A 41 -6.76 -8.39 5.10
C ILE A 41 -7.57 -7.75 6.24
N PHE A 42 -7.28 -6.49 6.56
CA PHE A 42 -8.00 -5.78 7.62
C PHE A 42 -9.48 -5.61 7.29
N ARG A 43 -9.81 -5.25 6.05
CA ARG A 43 -11.19 -5.17 5.57
C ARG A 43 -11.91 -6.52 5.71
N PHE A 44 -11.27 -7.62 5.32
CA PHE A 44 -11.82 -8.96 5.49
C PHE A 44 -12.05 -9.31 6.97
N TRP A 45 -11.07 -9.01 7.83
CA TRP A 45 -11.18 -9.26 9.28
C TRP A 45 -12.32 -8.47 9.92
N LEU A 46 -12.48 -7.19 9.58
CA LEU A 46 -13.59 -6.37 10.06
C LEU A 46 -14.94 -6.97 9.66
N ARG A 47 -15.08 -7.41 8.40
CA ARG A 47 -16.30 -8.08 7.92
C ARG A 47 -16.58 -9.37 8.68
N PHE A 48 -15.55 -10.20 8.91
CA PHE A 48 -15.69 -11.43 9.67
C PHE A 48 -16.12 -11.18 11.12
N MET A 49 -15.45 -10.26 11.82
CA MET A 49 -15.82 -9.87 13.18
C MET A 49 -17.23 -9.31 13.26
N ARG A 50 -17.69 -8.59 12.23
CA ARG A 50 -19.06 -8.09 12.14
C ARG A 50 -20.08 -9.23 12.00
N MET A 51 -19.81 -10.26 11.20
CA MET A 51 -20.67 -11.44 11.13
C MET A 51 -20.81 -12.12 12.51
N LEU A 52 -19.71 -12.19 13.27
CA LEU A 52 -19.73 -12.71 14.65
C LEU A 52 -20.54 -11.82 15.59
N MET A 53 -20.40 -10.50 15.49
CA MET A 53 -21.17 -9.53 16.27
C MET A 53 -22.66 -9.63 15.95
N VAL A 54 -23.03 -9.75 14.68
CA VAL A 54 -24.44 -9.91 14.26
C VAL A 54 -25.02 -11.22 14.78
N ARG A 55 -24.24 -12.32 14.70
CA ARG A 55 -24.64 -13.61 15.30
C ARG A 55 -24.85 -13.51 16.81
N LYS A 56 -24.03 -12.73 17.52
CA LYS A 56 -24.05 -12.64 18.99
C LYS A 56 -25.05 -11.61 19.53
N HIS A 57 -25.25 -10.50 18.83
CA HIS A 57 -25.98 -9.32 19.32
C HIS A 57 -27.20 -8.94 18.47
N GLY A 58 -27.40 -9.61 17.32
CA GLY A 58 -28.52 -9.33 16.42
C GLY A 58 -28.17 -8.33 15.31
N TRP A 59 -29.16 -7.56 14.86
CA TRP A 59 -29.03 -6.65 13.71
C TRP A 59 -27.93 -5.59 13.90
N PRO A 60 -27.16 -5.22 12.84
CA PRO A 60 -26.16 -4.16 12.94
C PRO A 60 -26.78 -2.81 13.37
N PRO A 61 -25.98 -1.90 13.98
CA PRO A 61 -26.45 -0.59 14.43
C PRO A 61 -27.16 0.21 13.33
N PRO A 62 -28.15 1.05 13.64
CA PRO A 62 -29.00 1.71 12.63
C PRO A 62 -28.24 2.60 11.61
N HIS A 63 -27.06 3.09 11.95
CA HIS A 63 -26.22 3.92 11.09
C HIS A 63 -25.33 3.11 10.12
N LEU A 64 -25.29 1.78 10.27
CA LEU A 64 -24.55 0.87 9.42
C LEU A 64 -25.51 -0.01 8.61
N ASP A 65 -25.17 -0.32 7.36
CA ASP A 65 -25.93 -1.27 6.55
C ASP A 65 -25.67 -2.74 6.93
N ALA A 66 -26.25 -3.69 6.19
CA ALA A 66 -26.10 -5.13 6.46
C ALA A 66 -24.65 -5.61 6.23
N ASP A 67 -23.92 -4.96 5.32
CA ASP A 67 -22.49 -5.16 5.08
C ASP A 67 -21.61 -4.43 6.11
N GLY A 68 -22.26 -3.52 6.85
CA GLY A 68 -21.83 -2.58 7.86
C GLY A 68 -20.97 -1.43 7.34
N ASP A 69 -21.14 -1.06 6.09
CA ASP A 69 -20.70 0.21 5.58
C ASP A 69 -21.61 1.33 6.13
N TRP A 70 -21.07 2.55 6.18
CA TRP A 70 -21.88 3.72 6.57
C TRP A 70 -23.00 3.89 5.55
N LYS A 71 -24.22 4.06 6.05
CA LYS A 71 -25.33 4.36 5.14
C LYS A 71 -25.05 5.71 4.48
N PRO A 72 -25.23 5.83 3.15
CA PRO A 72 -24.94 7.08 2.43
C PRO A 72 -25.78 8.28 2.90
N ASN A 73 -26.84 8.04 3.69
CA ASN A 73 -27.79 9.04 4.17
C ASN A 73 -27.94 9.08 5.71
N SER A 74 -26.96 8.60 6.49
CA SER A 74 -27.02 8.66 7.97
C SER A 74 -26.49 9.95 8.55
#